data_AF-A0L586-F1
#
_entry.id   AF-A0L586-F1
#
_cell.length_a   1.000
_cell.length_b   1.000
_cell.length_c   1.000
_cell.angle_alpha   90.00
_cell.angle_beta   90.00
_cell.angle_gamma   90.00
#
_symmetry.space_group_name_H-M   'P 1'
#
loop_
_entity.id
_entity.type
_entity.pdbx_description
1 polymer ?
#
loop_
_entity_poly.entity_id
_entity_poly.type
_entity_poly.pdbx_seq_one_letter_code
_entity_poly.pdbx_strand_id
1 'polypeptide(L)'
;MRPLLKRLNRHAVIKPFMLCLGGLSGSLMFCCNALADNLTGLAYPVLVASQLHAHQDPSSRFTAPATEPLSDGLNLQPNLKTTLFLDGANLTTQEQPSLRLFYGDNPNLYLEVGRKNRPFAATATHWDNLSLAGEMAQLPEQGVALGVQAADGLYGELYVGSLHSSLAQPNSYAAHMGYLHNGESFSMDVGVRYSSHMQLNSSMGTQELQGIGAHGIFNMGSLTLLGEYVATTDGGYVSESATALRPSAWNTELGYRYVLGRVNTTFAVGYQGSVSSLNAESPEDSFLAGVRMNLFPNSALSLELRRDSLPDQASDEAATVKFAVDF
;
A
#
# COMPACT_ATOMS: atom_id res chain seq x y z
N MET A 1 -53.40 -33.89 -19.10
CA MET A 1 -53.99 -33.75 -17.75
C MET A 1 -53.05 -32.90 -16.89
N ARG A 2 -53.54 -31.72 -16.50
CA ARG A 2 -53.12 -30.73 -15.47
C ARG A 2 -51.61 -30.43 -15.20
N PRO A 3 -51.19 -29.14 -15.26
CA PRO A 3 -49.87 -28.67 -14.84
C PRO A 3 -49.85 -28.24 -13.36
N LEU A 4 -48.71 -28.43 -12.70
CA LEU A 4 -48.45 -27.97 -11.33
C LEU A 4 -47.55 -26.73 -11.37
N LEU A 5 -48.18 -25.57 -11.53
CA LEU A 5 -47.64 -24.25 -11.19
C LEU A 5 -47.83 -24.03 -9.68
N LYS A 6 -46.75 -23.91 -8.91
CA LYS A 6 -46.78 -23.35 -7.55
C LYS A 6 -45.71 -22.29 -7.37
N ARG A 7 -46.20 -21.05 -7.46
CA ARG A 7 -45.88 -19.86 -6.65
C ARG A 7 -44.61 -19.91 -5.80
N LEU A 8 -43.62 -19.09 -6.16
CA LEU A 8 -42.75 -18.39 -5.22
C LEU A 8 -42.92 -16.89 -5.46
N ASN A 9 -43.75 -16.28 -4.61
CA ASN A 9 -43.93 -14.85 -4.51
C ASN A 9 -43.39 -14.45 -3.13
N ARG A 10 -42.19 -13.88 -3.08
CA ARG A 10 -41.71 -13.12 -1.92
C ARG A 10 -41.08 -11.84 -2.45
N HIS A 11 -41.79 -10.75 -2.21
CA HIS A 11 -41.30 -9.39 -2.41
C HIS A 11 -40.16 -9.15 -1.43
N ALA A 12 -38.94 -8.96 -1.95
CA ALA A 12 -37.89 -8.27 -1.21
C ALA A 12 -38.23 -6.77 -1.24
N VAL A 13 -38.72 -6.26 -0.12
CA VAL A 13 -38.90 -4.81 0.07
C VAL A 13 -37.51 -4.21 0.25
N ILE A 14 -36.98 -3.63 -0.82
CA ILE A 14 -35.80 -2.75 -0.75
C ILE A 14 -36.27 -1.48 -0.05
N LYS A 15 -35.84 -1.28 1.21
CA LYS A 15 -36.02 0.01 1.90
C LYS A 15 -35.07 1.03 1.26
N PRO A 16 -35.53 2.26 0.95
CA PRO A 16 -34.63 3.31 0.51
C PRO A 16 -33.69 3.67 1.67
N PHE A 17 -32.38 3.51 1.43
CA PHE A 17 -31.31 3.99 2.29
C PHE A 17 -31.13 5.49 1.97
N MET A 18 -31.51 6.36 2.90
CA MET A 18 -31.38 7.80 2.77
C MET A 18 -30.00 8.21 3.31
N LEU A 19 -29.07 8.52 2.40
CA LEU A 19 -27.75 9.04 2.75
C LEU A 19 -27.90 10.53 3.13
N CYS A 20 -27.89 10.83 4.43
CA CYS A 20 -27.77 12.21 4.90
C CYS A 20 -26.29 12.62 4.87
N LEU A 21 -25.88 13.38 3.85
CA LEU A 21 -24.63 14.15 3.87
C LEU A 21 -24.83 15.34 4.84
N GLY A 22 -24.42 15.16 6.08
CA GLY A 22 -24.34 16.24 7.07
C GLY A 22 -23.29 17.26 6.64
N GLY A 23 -23.69 18.53 6.51
CA GLY A 23 -22.82 19.62 6.08
C GLY A 23 -21.66 19.88 7.04
N LEU A 24 -20.44 19.78 6.52
CA LEU A 24 -19.24 20.37 7.11
C LEU A 24 -19.06 21.77 6.51
N SER A 25 -19.63 22.78 7.17
CA SER A 25 -19.24 24.18 6.96
C SER A 25 -18.06 24.49 7.89
N GLY A 26 -16.85 24.16 7.46
CA GLY A 26 -15.60 24.56 8.10
C GLY A 26 -14.75 25.35 7.10
N SER A 27 -14.74 26.67 7.21
CA SER A 27 -13.83 27.53 6.44
C SER A 27 -12.41 27.35 6.97
N LEU A 28 -11.57 26.60 6.25
CA LEU A 28 -10.12 26.58 6.45
C LEU A 28 -9.52 27.84 5.80
N MET A 29 -9.20 28.83 6.62
CA MET A 29 -8.51 30.06 6.21
C MET A 29 -7.01 29.80 6.27
N PHE A 30 -6.35 29.67 5.11
CA PHE A 30 -4.89 29.61 5.00
C PHE A 30 -4.30 31.02 5.18
N CYS A 31 -3.62 31.27 6.30
CA CYS A 31 -2.70 32.41 6.43
C CYS A 31 -1.34 32.01 5.85
N CYS A 32 -1.10 32.32 4.59
CA CYS A 32 0.23 32.25 4.00
C CYS A 32 0.92 33.62 4.23
N ASN A 33 1.81 33.69 5.23
CA ASN A 33 2.59 34.90 5.50
C ASN A 33 3.84 34.94 4.60
N ALA A 34 4.10 36.15 4.09
CA ALA A 34 5.06 36.49 3.05
C ALA A 34 6.52 36.08 3.33
N LEU A 35 7.09 35.30 2.42
CA LEU A 35 8.53 35.14 2.16
C LEU A 35 8.71 34.61 0.72
N ALA A 36 8.40 35.45 -0.27
CA ALA A 36 8.41 35.04 -1.68
C ALA A 36 8.94 36.15 -2.58
N ASP A 37 10.27 36.30 -2.66
CA ASP A 37 10.91 37.10 -3.71
C ASP A 37 11.97 36.33 -4.52
N ASN A 38 12.28 35.06 -4.22
CA ASN A 38 13.33 34.31 -4.95
C ASN A 38 13.08 32.81 -5.19
N LEU A 39 11.87 32.30 -4.96
CA LEU A 39 11.55 30.88 -5.20
C LEU A 39 10.70 30.75 -6.47
N THR A 40 11.32 30.38 -7.59
CA THR A 40 10.62 29.99 -8.82
C THR A 40 10.54 28.47 -8.87
N GLY A 41 9.35 27.91 -9.14
CA GLY A 41 9.17 26.47 -9.42
C GLY A 41 8.73 25.59 -8.25
N LEU A 42 8.05 26.13 -7.23
CA LEU A 42 7.43 25.33 -6.16
C LEU A 42 6.13 24.68 -6.67
N ALA A 43 6.03 23.36 -6.51
CA ALA A 43 4.79 22.61 -6.69
C ALA A 43 4.42 21.98 -5.35
N TYR A 44 3.16 22.13 -4.93
CA TYR A 44 2.65 21.63 -3.66
C TYR A 44 1.52 20.63 -3.97
N PRO A 45 1.86 19.35 -4.25
CA PRO A 45 0.82 18.34 -4.38
C PRO A 45 0.15 18.14 -3.02
N VAL A 46 -1.18 18.09 -2.95
CA VAL A 46 -1.90 17.81 -1.70
C VAL A 46 -2.91 16.69 -1.92
N LEU A 47 -2.80 15.58 -1.18
CA LEU A 47 -3.77 14.49 -1.22
C LEU A 47 -4.78 14.63 -0.08
N VAL A 48 -6.08 14.54 -0.41
CA VAL A 48 -7.17 14.43 0.56
C VAL A 48 -7.99 13.19 0.25
N ALA A 49 -8.07 12.26 1.21
CA ALA A 49 -8.89 11.07 1.10
C ALA A 49 -9.89 10.96 2.26
N SER A 50 -11.08 10.45 1.94
CA SER A 50 -12.11 10.09 2.91
C SER A 50 -12.53 8.65 2.69
N GLN A 51 -12.64 7.89 3.78
CA GLN A 51 -12.90 6.45 3.73
C GLN A 51 -13.98 6.05 4.72
N LEU A 52 -14.86 5.15 4.28
CA LEU A 52 -15.88 4.51 5.11
C LEU A 52 -15.67 2.99 5.07
N HIS A 53 -15.58 2.39 6.25
CA HIS A 53 -15.46 0.95 6.45
C HIS A 53 -16.71 0.39 7.12
N ALA A 54 -17.20 -0.75 6.63
CA ALA A 54 -18.24 -1.52 7.27
C ALA A 54 -17.80 -2.98 7.39
N HIS A 55 -17.85 -3.54 8.60
CA HIS A 55 -17.65 -4.96 8.89
C HIS A 55 -18.98 -5.63 9.21
N GLN A 56 -19.12 -6.90 8.83
CA GLN A 56 -20.28 -7.72 9.14
C GLN A 56 -20.05 -8.63 10.36
N ASP A 57 -19.44 -8.11 11.42
CA ASP A 57 -19.50 -8.76 12.74
C ASP A 57 -20.74 -8.25 13.49
N PRO A 58 -21.71 -9.12 13.91
CA PRO A 58 -22.90 -8.73 14.67
C PRO A 58 -22.61 -8.01 16.01
N SER A 59 -21.35 -7.98 16.46
CA SER A 59 -20.92 -7.25 17.66
C SER A 59 -20.22 -5.91 17.38
N SER A 60 -19.88 -5.59 16.12
CA SER A 60 -19.10 -4.40 15.76
C SER A 60 -19.97 -3.19 15.41
N ARG A 61 -19.54 -1.99 15.82
CA ARG A 61 -20.19 -0.70 15.50
C ARG A 61 -19.51 -0.08 14.28
N PHE A 62 -20.26 0.65 13.46
CA PHE A 62 -19.70 1.51 12.41
C PHE A 62 -18.58 2.39 12.97
N THR A 63 -17.39 2.30 12.37
CA THR A 63 -16.29 3.22 12.62
C THR A 63 -16.53 4.52 11.87
N ALA A 64 -16.29 5.66 12.52
CA ALA A 64 -16.41 6.98 11.91
C ALA A 64 -15.45 7.12 10.71
N PRO A 65 -15.74 8.02 9.75
CA PRO A 65 -14.83 8.27 8.64
C PRO A 65 -13.45 8.69 9.14
N ALA A 66 -12.40 8.04 8.64
CA ALA A 66 -11.02 8.47 8.86
C ALA A 66 -10.54 9.32 7.68
N THR A 67 -9.73 10.33 7.96
CA THR A 67 -9.03 11.15 6.96
C THR A 67 -7.56 10.79 6.98
N GLU A 68 -6.99 10.44 5.83
CA GLU A 68 -5.55 10.17 5.66
C GLU A 68 -4.72 11.48 5.66
N PRO A 69 -3.43 11.45 6.07
CA PRO A 69 -2.57 12.63 6.16
C PRO A 69 -2.12 13.19 4.78
N LEU A 70 -1.54 14.40 4.81
CA LEU A 70 -1.10 15.22 3.67
C LEU A 70 0.36 14.84 3.28
N SER A 71 0.91 15.29 2.15
CA SER A 71 2.33 15.06 1.79
C SER A 71 2.90 16.19 0.94
N ASP A 72 4.09 16.75 1.25
CA ASP A 72 4.72 17.85 0.48
C ASP A 72 6.11 17.49 -0.11
N GLY A 73 6.47 18.12 -1.24
CA GLY A 73 7.78 17.97 -1.90
C GLY A 73 8.48 19.30 -2.19
N LEU A 74 9.78 19.41 -1.92
CA LEU A 74 10.60 20.61 -2.18
C LEU A 74 11.81 20.28 -3.07
N ASN A 75 12.04 21.08 -4.11
CA ASN A 75 13.21 20.96 -4.99
C ASN A 75 14.20 22.11 -4.76
N LEU A 76 15.46 21.78 -4.44
CA LEU A 76 16.48 22.76 -4.08
C LEU A 76 17.70 22.67 -5.03
N GLN A 77 17.90 23.75 -5.81
CA GLN A 77 19.09 24.11 -6.60
C GLN A 77 19.33 23.45 -7.99
N PRO A 78 19.97 24.17 -8.95
CA PRO A 78 20.08 23.74 -10.35
C PRO A 78 21.18 22.71 -10.67
N ASN A 79 22.20 22.53 -9.81
CA ASN A 79 23.32 21.62 -10.08
C ASN A 79 23.31 20.35 -9.21
N LEU A 80 22.33 20.24 -8.30
CA LEU A 80 22.07 19.07 -7.48
C LEU A 80 20.56 18.91 -7.48
N LYS A 81 20.02 17.96 -8.25
CA LYS A 81 18.60 17.64 -8.16
C LYS A 81 18.35 17.01 -6.80
N THR A 82 17.86 17.84 -5.89
CA THR A 82 17.52 17.46 -4.53
C THR A 82 16.02 17.37 -4.45
N THR A 83 15.48 16.19 -4.19
CA THR A 83 14.06 16.06 -3.84
C THR A 83 13.98 15.83 -2.34
N LEU A 84 13.44 16.80 -1.63
CA LEU A 84 13.12 16.71 -0.23
C LEU A 84 11.64 16.37 -0.11
N PHE A 85 11.32 15.28 0.59
CA PHE A 85 9.96 14.95 0.97
C PHE A 85 9.75 15.40 2.42
N LEU A 86 8.85 16.35 2.63
CA LEU A 86 8.44 16.82 3.96
C LEU A 86 6.95 16.54 4.10
N ASP A 87 6.54 15.84 5.15
CA ASP A 87 5.12 15.82 5.55
C ASP A 87 4.97 16.64 6.83
N GLY A 88 4.00 17.55 6.80
CA GLY A 88 3.82 18.67 7.71
C GLY A 88 2.44 18.76 8.33
N ALA A 89 1.83 17.66 8.80
CA ALA A 89 0.72 17.75 9.77
C ALA A 89 0.55 16.49 10.62
N ASN A 90 0.79 16.60 11.94
CA ASN A 90 0.59 15.54 12.96
C ASN A 90 1.23 14.17 12.63
N LEU A 91 2.48 14.04 13.06
CA LEU A 91 3.41 12.90 12.92
C LEU A 91 2.99 11.55 13.55
N THR A 92 1.70 11.19 13.54
CA THR A 92 1.27 9.92 14.14
C THR A 92 1.19 8.75 13.16
N THR A 93 1.18 8.93 11.84
CA THR A 93 1.06 7.75 10.96
C THR A 93 1.69 7.94 9.56
N GLN A 94 2.79 7.19 9.37
CA GLN A 94 3.22 6.52 8.14
C GLN A 94 4.17 7.19 7.13
N GLU A 95 4.11 8.50 6.84
CA GLU A 95 5.10 9.12 5.95
C GLU A 95 6.17 9.88 6.73
N GLN A 96 7.44 9.49 6.52
CA GLN A 96 8.56 10.04 7.26
C GLN A 96 9.54 10.76 6.31
N PRO A 97 10.24 11.82 6.76
CA PRO A 97 11.01 12.68 5.87
C PRO A 97 12.26 11.95 5.32
N SER A 98 12.44 12.01 4.01
CA SER A 98 13.63 11.48 3.32
C SER A 98 14.18 12.48 2.31
N LEU A 99 15.50 12.42 2.12
CA LEU A 99 16.26 13.22 1.17
C LEU A 99 16.84 12.29 0.12
N ARG A 100 16.46 12.47 -1.14
CA ARG A 100 17.06 11.73 -2.27
C ARG A 100 17.93 12.65 -3.11
N LEU A 101 19.18 12.23 -3.30
CA LEU A 101 20.22 12.90 -4.06
C LEU A 101 20.56 12.05 -5.28
N PHE A 102 20.59 12.66 -6.47
CA PHE A 102 21.01 12.00 -7.70
C PHE A 102 22.47 12.34 -8.03
N TYR A 103 23.21 11.39 -8.60
CA TYR A 103 24.59 11.61 -8.99
C TYR A 103 24.68 12.41 -10.30
N GLY A 104 25.03 13.69 -10.18
CA GLY A 104 25.08 14.61 -11.31
C GLY A 104 23.72 14.73 -12.00
N ASP A 105 23.71 14.64 -13.33
CA ASP A 105 22.47 14.64 -14.13
C ASP A 105 21.89 13.24 -14.35
N ASN A 106 22.48 12.19 -13.76
CA ASN A 106 22.04 10.82 -13.96
C ASN A 106 20.95 10.44 -12.95
N PRO A 107 19.66 10.39 -13.34
CA PRO A 107 18.58 10.00 -12.43
C PRO A 107 18.67 8.52 -12.01
N ASN A 108 19.51 7.74 -12.69
CA ASN A 108 19.63 6.31 -12.49
C ASN A 108 20.60 5.91 -11.37
N LEU A 109 21.29 6.86 -10.74
CA LEU A 109 22.13 6.58 -9.58
C LEU A 109 21.75 7.56 -8.48
N TYR A 110 21.24 7.05 -7.37
CA TYR A 110 20.77 7.88 -6.28
C TYR A 110 21.25 7.40 -4.91
N LEU A 111 21.43 8.36 -4.01
CA LEU A 111 21.60 8.17 -2.58
C LEU A 111 20.36 8.73 -1.88
N GLU A 112 19.72 7.92 -1.05
CA GLU A 112 18.62 8.36 -0.21
C GLU A 112 19.02 8.28 1.26
N VAL A 113 18.73 9.31 2.02
CA VAL A 113 18.99 9.37 3.46
C VAL A 113 17.73 9.83 4.16
N GLY A 114 17.40 9.18 5.26
CA GLY A 114 16.38 9.68 6.18
C GLY A 114 15.47 8.59 6.68
N ARG A 115 14.26 9.00 7.01
CA ARG A 115 13.24 8.14 7.53
C ARG A 115 12.30 7.70 6.42
N LYS A 116 12.04 6.40 6.27
CA LYS A 116 11.05 5.92 5.31
C LYS A 116 10.52 4.56 5.75
N ASN A 117 9.23 4.50 6.03
CA ASN A 117 8.57 3.22 6.17
C ASN A 117 8.43 2.60 4.78
N ARG A 118 9.36 1.72 4.41
CA ARG A 118 9.31 1.01 3.14
C ARG A 118 8.72 -0.37 3.39
N PRO A 119 7.55 -0.70 2.84
CA PRO A 119 7.14 -2.08 2.80
C PRO A 119 8.22 -2.88 2.06
N PHE A 120 8.54 -4.04 2.63
CA PHE A 120 9.50 -4.97 2.06
C PHE A 120 8.91 -5.68 0.84
N ALA A 121 7.60 -5.88 0.83
CA ALA A 121 6.85 -6.40 -0.30
C ALA A 121 6.67 -5.33 -1.41
N ALA A 122 6.21 -5.72 -2.60
CA ALA A 122 5.98 -4.76 -3.66
C ALA A 122 4.66 -4.02 -3.39
N THR A 123 4.67 -2.70 -3.35
CA THR A 123 3.47 -1.90 -3.03
C THR A 123 2.45 -1.82 -4.15
N ALA A 124 2.70 -2.49 -5.28
CA ALA A 124 1.79 -2.41 -6.41
C ALA A 124 0.57 -3.28 -6.13
N THR A 125 -0.54 -2.61 -5.85
CA THR A 125 -1.86 -3.22 -5.66
C THR A 125 -2.93 -2.40 -6.38
N HIS A 126 -4.03 -3.03 -6.78
CA HIS A 126 -5.24 -2.37 -7.23
C HIS A 126 -6.12 -1.88 -6.07
N TRP A 127 -5.78 -2.26 -4.85
CA TRP A 127 -6.52 -2.00 -3.62
C TRP A 127 -6.07 -0.71 -2.95
N ASP A 128 -6.93 -0.16 -2.09
CA ASP A 128 -6.56 0.97 -1.24
C ASP A 128 -5.87 0.51 0.05
N ASN A 129 -6.15 -0.72 0.46
CA ASN A 129 -5.50 -1.37 1.60
C ASN A 129 -4.17 -2.00 1.17
N LEU A 130 -3.24 -2.11 2.12
CA LEU A 130 -2.01 -2.86 1.91
C LEU A 130 -2.33 -4.35 1.72
N SER A 131 -1.50 -5.04 0.96
CA SER A 131 -1.56 -6.50 0.90
C SER A 131 -1.07 -7.11 2.21
N LEU A 132 -1.52 -8.32 2.54
CA LEU A 132 -1.01 -9.11 3.66
C LEU A 132 0.52 -9.23 3.63
N ALA A 133 1.14 -9.39 2.46
CA ALA A 133 2.60 -9.42 2.32
C ALA A 133 3.26 -8.08 2.67
N GLY A 134 2.65 -6.96 2.26
CA GLY A 134 3.10 -5.61 2.58
C GLY A 134 2.91 -5.24 4.05
N GLU A 135 1.82 -5.69 4.67
CA GLU A 135 1.57 -5.51 6.11
C GLU A 135 2.54 -6.33 6.95
N MET A 136 2.81 -7.57 6.55
CA MET A 136 3.66 -8.50 7.30
C MET A 136 5.11 -8.02 7.40
N ALA A 137 5.63 -7.37 6.35
CA ALA A 137 7.04 -7.07 6.27
C ALA A 137 7.31 -5.61 5.91
N GLN A 138 7.88 -4.90 6.88
CA GLN A 138 8.34 -3.52 6.73
C GLN A 138 9.85 -3.45 6.97
N LEU A 139 10.52 -2.57 6.23
CA LEU A 139 11.93 -2.25 6.42
C LEU A 139 12.12 -1.24 7.57
N PRO A 140 13.35 -1.14 8.12
CA PRO A 140 13.63 -0.21 9.20
C PRO A 140 13.27 1.24 8.90
N GLU A 141 12.86 1.95 9.94
CA GLU A 141 12.37 3.33 9.83
C GLU A 141 13.43 4.34 9.38
N GLN A 142 14.72 4.13 9.68
CA GLN A 142 15.80 5.10 9.41
C GLN A 142 16.99 4.45 8.71
N GLY A 143 17.42 5.01 7.58
CA GLY A 143 18.55 4.45 6.86
C GLY A 143 19.16 5.32 5.77
N VAL A 144 20.17 4.74 5.15
CA VAL A 144 20.80 5.20 3.92
C VAL A 144 20.60 4.13 2.86
N ALA A 145 20.10 4.52 1.69
CA ALA A 145 19.94 3.65 0.55
C ALA A 145 20.79 4.14 -0.62
N LEU A 146 21.48 3.23 -1.30
CA LEU A 146 22.15 3.46 -2.57
C LEU A 146 21.42 2.66 -3.64
N GLY A 147 20.82 3.35 -4.61
CA GLY A 147 20.07 2.72 -5.68
C GLY A 147 20.65 3.00 -7.07
N VAL A 148 20.48 2.03 -7.96
CA VAL A 148 20.88 2.10 -9.36
C VAL A 148 19.78 1.58 -10.29
N GLN A 149 19.63 2.19 -11.46
CA GLN A 149 18.75 1.75 -12.55
C GLN A 149 19.53 1.73 -13.87
N ALA A 150 19.99 0.56 -14.31
CA ALA A 150 20.65 0.41 -15.58
C ALA A 150 19.70 0.69 -16.77
N ALA A 151 20.29 1.10 -17.90
CA ALA A 151 19.54 1.49 -19.10
C ALA A 151 18.78 0.31 -19.76
N ASP A 152 19.18 -0.92 -19.47
CA ASP A 152 18.57 -2.15 -20.00
C ASP A 152 17.39 -2.66 -19.15
N GLY A 153 17.01 -1.93 -18.10
CA GLY A 153 15.89 -2.26 -17.23
C GLY A 153 16.30 -2.95 -15.93
N LEU A 154 17.56 -3.38 -15.78
CA LEU A 154 18.05 -3.87 -14.49
C LEU A 154 18.05 -2.74 -13.48
N TYR A 155 17.63 -3.01 -12.25
CA TYR A 155 17.72 -2.05 -11.17
C TYR A 155 18.05 -2.76 -9.86
N GLY A 156 18.56 -2.01 -8.89
CA GLY A 156 18.84 -2.54 -7.58
C GLY A 156 19.04 -1.45 -6.55
N GLU A 157 18.97 -1.86 -5.29
CA GLU A 157 19.15 -0.99 -4.15
C GLU A 157 19.83 -1.75 -3.02
N LEU A 158 20.80 -1.10 -2.37
CA LEU A 158 21.37 -1.54 -1.11
C LEU A 158 20.94 -0.56 -0.04
N TYR A 159 20.55 -1.08 1.12
CA TYR A 159 20.08 -0.30 2.25
C TYR A 159 20.85 -0.69 3.50
N VAL A 160 21.24 0.32 4.28
CA VAL A 160 21.81 0.16 5.62
C VAL A 160 21.07 1.09 6.56
N GLY A 161 20.54 0.57 7.65
CA GLY A 161 19.70 1.34 8.55
C GLY A 161 19.65 0.81 9.98
N SER A 162 18.78 1.45 10.75
CA SER A 162 18.55 1.16 12.15
C SER A 162 17.06 1.14 12.44
N LEU A 163 16.66 0.15 13.25
CA LEU A 163 15.28 -0.04 13.67
C LEU A 163 14.92 0.79 14.90
N HIS A 164 15.93 1.17 15.69
CA HIS A 164 15.77 1.78 17.01
C HIS A 164 16.31 3.22 17.07
N SER A 165 15.98 4.01 16.05
CA SER A 165 16.03 5.49 16.10
C SER A 165 17.41 6.16 15.99
N SER A 166 18.49 5.43 15.71
CA SER A 166 19.80 6.05 15.47
C SER A 166 20.66 5.32 14.46
N LEU A 167 21.13 6.07 13.45
CA LEU A 167 22.11 5.62 12.45
C LEU A 167 23.53 5.43 13.02
N ALA A 168 23.77 5.78 14.29
CA ALA A 168 25.10 5.61 14.90
C ALA A 168 25.50 4.13 15.08
N GLN A 169 24.52 3.22 15.09
CA GLN A 169 24.72 1.78 15.20
C GLN A 169 23.78 1.07 14.23
N PRO A 170 24.08 1.06 12.91
CA PRO A 170 23.25 0.37 11.96
C PRO A 170 23.30 -1.13 12.27
N ASN A 171 22.13 -1.71 12.52
CA ASN A 171 21.99 -3.13 12.79
C ASN A 171 21.25 -3.87 11.68
N SER A 172 20.70 -3.17 10.69
CA SER A 172 19.96 -3.76 9.58
C SER A 172 20.57 -3.38 8.23
N TYR A 173 20.58 -4.36 7.34
CA TYR A 173 20.90 -4.20 5.93
C TYR A 173 19.88 -4.96 5.09
N ALA A 174 19.57 -4.41 3.93
CA ALA A 174 18.70 -5.01 2.93
C ALA A 174 19.25 -4.80 1.53
N ALA A 175 18.89 -5.70 0.63
CA ALA A 175 19.25 -5.64 -0.77
C ALA A 175 18.02 -5.95 -1.64
N HIS A 176 17.90 -5.25 -2.75
CA HIS A 176 16.84 -5.42 -3.73
C HIS A 176 17.47 -5.45 -5.13
N MET A 177 17.01 -6.37 -5.96
CA MET A 177 17.37 -6.41 -7.37
C MET A 177 16.13 -6.77 -8.18
N GLY A 178 15.99 -6.17 -9.36
CA GLY A 178 14.94 -6.52 -10.28
C GLY A 178 15.23 -6.13 -11.71
N TYR A 179 14.27 -6.42 -12.57
CA TYR A 179 14.32 -6.21 -14.00
C TYR A 179 12.98 -5.68 -14.50
N LEU A 180 13.03 -4.51 -15.12
CA LEU A 180 11.90 -3.84 -15.76
C LEU A 180 12.02 -3.97 -17.29
N HIS A 181 11.13 -4.75 -17.88
CA HIS A 181 10.94 -4.81 -19.32
C HIS A 181 9.78 -3.91 -19.75
N ASN A 182 10.04 -2.98 -20.68
CA ASN A 182 9.01 -2.14 -21.29
C ASN A 182 8.98 -2.40 -22.80
N GLY A 183 8.15 -3.34 -23.23
CA GLY A 183 7.92 -3.65 -24.64
C GLY A 183 6.66 -2.98 -25.19
N GLU A 184 6.46 -3.07 -26.50
CA GLU A 184 5.26 -2.51 -27.17
C GLU A 184 3.98 -3.28 -26.83
N SER A 185 4.08 -4.61 -26.67
CA SER A 185 2.91 -5.48 -26.44
C SER A 185 2.62 -5.72 -24.95
N PHE A 186 3.67 -5.72 -24.12
CA PHE A 186 3.56 -5.95 -22.69
C PHE A 186 4.71 -5.26 -21.95
N SER A 187 4.48 -4.99 -20.66
CA SER A 187 5.55 -4.64 -19.72
C SER A 187 5.59 -5.61 -18.56
N MET A 188 6.77 -5.75 -17.96
CA MET A 188 7.00 -6.67 -16.85
C MET A 188 8.00 -6.05 -15.87
N ASP A 189 7.69 -6.14 -14.58
CA ASP A 189 8.62 -5.83 -13.48
C ASP A 189 8.72 -7.07 -12.59
N VAL A 190 9.91 -7.63 -12.47
CA VAL A 190 10.17 -8.75 -11.55
C VAL A 190 11.34 -8.41 -10.66
N GLY A 191 11.28 -8.81 -9.39
CA GLY A 191 12.38 -8.57 -8.47
C GLY A 191 12.39 -9.48 -7.26
N VAL A 192 13.53 -9.47 -6.59
CA VAL A 192 13.79 -10.20 -5.35
C VAL A 192 14.43 -9.27 -4.32
N ARG A 193 14.13 -9.53 -3.06
CA ARG A 193 14.63 -8.75 -1.93
C ARG A 193 15.11 -9.67 -0.84
N TYR A 194 16.07 -9.16 -0.09
CA TYR A 194 16.57 -9.75 1.14
C TYR A 194 16.68 -8.66 2.19
N SER A 195 16.29 -8.96 3.43
CA SER A 195 16.56 -8.12 4.59
C SER A 195 17.08 -8.98 5.73
N SER A 196 18.10 -8.48 6.41
CA SER A 196 18.58 -9.08 7.66
C SER A 196 17.63 -8.85 8.83
N HIS A 197 16.81 -7.80 8.77
CA HIS A 197 15.82 -7.49 9.80
C HIS A 197 14.59 -6.88 9.13
N MET A 198 13.55 -7.69 8.98
CA MET A 198 12.19 -7.26 8.67
C MET A 198 11.46 -7.05 9.99
N GLN A 199 10.71 -5.97 10.10
CA GLN A 199 9.79 -5.78 11.23
C GLN A 199 8.52 -6.58 10.96
N LEU A 200 8.20 -7.46 11.91
CA LEU A 200 6.99 -8.27 11.93
C LEU A 200 6.18 -7.86 13.16
N ASN A 201 5.02 -7.26 12.95
CA ASN A 201 4.15 -6.83 14.03
C ASN A 201 3.27 -7.99 14.48
N SER A 202 3.26 -8.28 15.79
CA SER A 202 2.44 -9.31 16.42
C SER A 202 1.70 -8.75 17.64
N SER A 203 0.73 -9.51 18.16
CA SER A 203 0.08 -9.20 19.44
C SER A 203 1.07 -9.14 20.62
N MET A 204 2.24 -9.79 20.49
CA MET A 204 3.31 -9.79 21.49
C MET A 204 4.33 -8.65 21.28
N GLY A 205 4.12 -7.78 20.28
CA GLY A 205 5.02 -6.69 19.92
C GLY A 205 5.70 -6.90 18.56
N THR A 206 6.63 -6.00 18.23
CA THR A 206 7.40 -6.06 16.98
C THR A 206 8.59 -6.99 17.15
N GLN A 207 8.75 -7.94 16.23
CA GLN A 207 9.92 -8.80 16.13
C GLN A 207 10.74 -8.47 14.89
N GLU A 208 12.04 -8.74 14.97
CA GLU A 208 12.98 -8.51 13.87
C GLU A 208 13.50 -9.85 13.37
N LEU A 209 13.20 -10.20 12.12
CA LEU A 209 13.59 -11.49 11.52
C LEU A 209 14.22 -11.29 10.15
N GLN A 210 15.16 -12.17 9.80
CA GLN A 210 15.68 -12.22 8.44
C GLN A 210 14.59 -12.68 7.48
N GLY A 211 14.58 -12.15 6.26
CA GLY A 211 13.61 -12.58 5.27
C GLY A 211 13.93 -12.24 3.83
N ILE A 212 13.16 -12.87 2.97
CA ILE A 212 13.23 -12.78 1.52
C ILE A 212 11.88 -12.39 0.95
N GLY A 213 11.92 -11.65 -0.15
CA GLY A 213 10.73 -11.21 -0.87
C GLY A 213 10.93 -11.43 -2.36
N ALA A 214 9.83 -11.64 -3.07
CA ALA A 214 9.79 -11.66 -4.52
C ALA A 214 8.52 -10.98 -5.01
N HIS A 215 8.59 -10.33 -6.17
CA HIS A 215 7.44 -9.74 -6.82
C HIS A 215 7.47 -9.91 -8.33
N GLY A 216 6.29 -9.79 -8.92
CA GLY A 216 6.05 -9.77 -10.35
C GLY A 216 4.84 -8.90 -10.68
N ILE A 217 5.03 -7.99 -11.63
CA ILE A 217 3.99 -7.15 -12.21
C ILE A 217 4.04 -7.39 -13.71
N PHE A 218 2.92 -7.78 -14.30
CA PHE A 218 2.80 -8.01 -15.74
C PHE A 218 1.64 -7.21 -16.30
N ASN A 219 1.90 -6.37 -17.29
CA ASN A 219 0.88 -5.58 -17.97
C ASN A 219 0.80 -5.99 -19.43
N MET A 220 -0.40 -6.26 -19.93
CA MET A 220 -0.65 -6.56 -21.33
C MET A 220 -1.97 -5.90 -21.76
N GLY A 221 -1.85 -4.78 -22.48
CA GLY A 221 -2.99 -3.95 -22.86
C GLY A 221 -3.76 -3.44 -21.63
N SER A 222 -5.02 -3.88 -21.51
CA SER A 222 -5.90 -3.53 -20.39
C SER A 222 -5.74 -4.43 -19.16
N LEU A 223 -4.98 -5.53 -19.26
CA LEU A 223 -4.80 -6.48 -18.18
C LEU A 223 -3.54 -6.16 -17.38
N THR A 224 -3.65 -6.27 -16.06
CA THR A 224 -2.53 -6.21 -15.12
C THR A 224 -2.61 -7.42 -14.20
N LEU A 225 -1.53 -8.18 -14.10
CA LEU A 225 -1.36 -9.28 -13.14
C LEU A 225 -0.27 -8.87 -12.16
N LEU A 226 -0.56 -9.00 -10.87
CA LEU A 226 0.34 -8.70 -9.77
C LEU A 226 0.54 -9.96 -8.94
N GLY A 227 1.75 -10.18 -8.48
CA GLY A 227 2.09 -11.27 -7.57
C GLY A 227 3.23 -10.86 -6.67
N GLU A 228 3.12 -11.19 -5.39
CA GLU A 228 4.19 -10.98 -4.43
C GLU A 228 4.19 -12.07 -3.36
N TYR A 229 5.37 -12.32 -2.82
CA TYR A 229 5.63 -13.30 -1.78
C TYR A 229 6.68 -12.74 -0.84
N VAL A 230 6.45 -12.89 0.47
CA VAL A 230 7.44 -12.59 1.51
C VAL A 230 7.49 -13.75 2.48
N ALA A 231 8.70 -14.10 2.93
CA ALA A 231 8.91 -15.10 3.95
C ALA A 231 10.10 -14.77 4.84
N THR A 232 10.01 -15.21 6.09
CA THR A 232 11.15 -15.27 6.99
C THR A 232 12.06 -16.44 6.62
N THR A 233 13.38 -16.24 6.72
CA THR A 233 14.37 -17.28 6.40
C THR A 233 14.83 -18.05 7.64
N ASP A 234 14.82 -17.37 8.80
CA ASP A 234 15.15 -17.96 10.08
C ASP A 234 13.88 -18.39 10.83
N GLY A 235 13.89 -19.61 11.39
CA GLY A 235 12.78 -20.15 12.18
C GLY A 235 12.74 -19.62 13.62
N GLY A 236 12.93 -18.31 13.80
CA GLY A 236 13.16 -17.70 15.11
C GLY A 236 11.90 -17.25 15.85
N TYR A 237 10.73 -17.25 15.21
CA TYR A 237 9.50 -16.81 15.88
C TYR A 237 9.07 -17.88 16.88
N VAL A 238 9.18 -17.59 18.17
CA VAL A 238 8.63 -18.45 19.22
C VAL A 238 7.18 -18.02 19.43
N SER A 239 6.24 -18.84 18.96
CA SER A 239 4.82 -18.68 19.27
C SER A 239 4.55 -18.85 20.77
N GLU A 240 3.34 -18.49 21.23
CA GLU A 240 2.88 -18.84 22.58
C GLU A 240 2.98 -20.35 22.87
N SER A 241 2.91 -21.18 21.83
CA SER A 241 3.09 -22.64 21.90
C SER A 241 4.56 -23.10 21.88
N ALA A 242 5.51 -22.18 22.05
CA ALA A 242 6.96 -22.42 22.04
C ALA A 242 7.50 -23.10 20.78
N THR A 243 6.78 -22.98 19.65
CA THR A 243 7.19 -23.59 18.38
C THR A 243 7.81 -22.53 17.48
N ALA A 244 8.98 -22.84 16.93
CA ALA A 244 9.64 -22.06 15.90
C ALA A 244 8.76 -21.97 14.64
N LEU A 245 8.19 -20.80 14.37
CA LEU A 245 7.42 -20.53 13.15
C LEU A 245 8.29 -19.84 12.09
N ARG A 246 7.90 -20.02 10.84
CA ARG A 246 8.45 -19.32 9.67
C ARG A 246 7.32 -18.59 8.96
N PRO A 247 6.94 -17.39 9.44
CA PRO A 247 5.89 -16.60 8.82
C PRO A 247 6.18 -16.37 7.34
N SER A 248 5.14 -16.52 6.53
CA SER A 248 5.14 -16.13 5.12
C SER A 248 3.77 -15.61 4.70
N ALA A 249 3.75 -14.72 3.71
CA ALA A 249 2.53 -14.16 3.15
C ALA A 249 2.70 -13.92 1.65
N TRP A 250 1.58 -13.98 0.92
CA TRP A 250 1.52 -13.72 -0.52
C TRP A 250 0.27 -12.95 -0.89
N ASN A 251 0.34 -12.33 -2.07
CA ASN A 251 -0.78 -11.67 -2.70
C ASN A 251 -0.71 -11.90 -4.21
N THR A 252 -1.87 -12.10 -4.83
CA THR A 252 -2.01 -12.19 -6.29
C THR A 252 -3.26 -11.45 -6.72
N GLU A 253 -3.14 -10.57 -7.70
CA GLU A 253 -4.24 -9.74 -8.17
C GLU A 253 -4.33 -9.70 -9.68
N LEU A 254 -5.54 -9.68 -10.20
CA LEU A 254 -5.84 -9.47 -11.61
C LEU A 254 -6.70 -8.22 -11.76
N GLY A 255 -6.14 -7.22 -12.43
CA GLY A 255 -6.82 -6.00 -12.83
C GLY A 255 -7.19 -5.99 -14.31
N TYR A 256 -8.35 -5.41 -14.61
CA TYR A 256 -8.80 -5.11 -15.97
C TYR A 256 -9.26 -3.66 -16.08
N ARG A 257 -8.57 -2.89 -16.92
CA ARG A 257 -8.90 -1.49 -17.22
C ARG A 257 -9.89 -1.40 -18.37
N TYR A 258 -11.00 -0.72 -18.13
CA TYR A 258 -12.06 -0.48 -19.08
C TYR A 258 -12.52 0.98 -19.04
N VAL A 259 -12.92 1.53 -20.18
CA VAL A 259 -13.49 2.89 -20.22
C VAL A 259 -15.01 2.79 -20.19
N LEU A 260 -15.61 3.04 -19.03
CA LEU A 260 -17.06 3.04 -18.87
C LEU A 260 -17.60 4.44 -19.22
N GLY A 261 -18.01 4.62 -20.47
CA GLY A 261 -18.42 5.92 -21.00
C GLY A 261 -17.21 6.83 -21.23
N ARG A 262 -16.99 7.78 -20.31
CA ARG A 262 -15.81 8.69 -20.33
C ARG A 262 -14.94 8.56 -19.07
N VAL A 263 -15.24 7.57 -18.24
CA VAL A 263 -14.58 7.35 -16.95
C VAL A 263 -13.65 6.15 -17.11
N ASN A 264 -12.38 6.35 -16.77
CA ASN A 264 -11.43 5.24 -16.71
C ASN A 264 -11.76 4.40 -15.47
N THR A 265 -12.12 3.15 -15.68
CA THR A 265 -12.55 2.22 -14.64
C THR A 265 -11.63 1.01 -14.60
N THR A 266 -11.20 0.62 -13.41
CA THR A 266 -10.44 -0.61 -13.19
C THR A 266 -11.30 -1.53 -12.35
N PHE A 267 -11.53 -2.74 -12.86
CA PHE A 267 -12.07 -3.85 -12.08
C PHE A 267 -10.92 -4.72 -11.63
N ALA A 268 -10.94 -5.19 -10.40
CA ALA A 268 -9.92 -6.10 -9.91
C ALA A 268 -10.53 -7.24 -9.09
N VAL A 269 -9.80 -8.34 -9.03
CA VAL A 269 -10.00 -9.44 -8.08
C VAL A 269 -8.64 -9.85 -7.54
N GLY A 270 -8.60 -10.30 -6.30
CA GLY A 270 -7.37 -10.63 -5.60
C GLY A 270 -7.54 -11.79 -4.65
N TYR A 271 -6.44 -12.47 -4.40
CA TYR A 271 -6.34 -13.51 -3.38
C TYR A 271 -5.03 -13.32 -2.62
N GLN A 272 -5.14 -13.27 -1.31
CA GLN A 272 -4.02 -13.12 -0.40
C GLN A 272 -4.05 -14.27 0.58
N GLY A 273 -2.88 -14.65 1.07
CA GLY A 273 -2.81 -15.65 2.12
C GLY A 273 -1.56 -15.52 2.96
N SER A 274 -1.61 -16.15 4.13
CA SER A 274 -0.50 -16.21 5.06
C SER A 274 -0.39 -17.58 5.70
N VAL A 275 0.83 -17.98 6.04
CA VAL A 275 1.11 -19.19 6.81
C VAL A 275 1.83 -18.79 8.08
N SER A 276 1.36 -19.31 9.20
CA SER A 276 1.88 -18.96 10.52
C SER A 276 1.78 -17.45 10.76
N SER A 277 0.55 -16.93 10.66
CA SER A 277 0.25 -15.52 10.83
C SER A 277 0.85 -14.99 12.13
N LEU A 278 1.39 -13.77 12.08
CA LEU A 278 2.12 -13.16 13.19
C LEU A 278 1.23 -12.81 14.39
N ASN A 279 -0.03 -12.59 14.13
CA ASN A 279 -1.09 -12.32 15.07
C ASN A 279 -2.24 -13.30 14.80
N ALA A 280 -3.01 -13.60 15.84
CA ALA A 280 -4.24 -14.39 15.70
C ALA A 280 -5.31 -13.69 14.84
N GLU A 281 -5.11 -12.41 14.53
CA GLU A 281 -6.07 -11.55 13.83
C GLU A 281 -5.78 -11.39 12.34
N SER A 282 -4.59 -11.77 11.84
CA SER A 282 -4.35 -11.75 10.40
C SER A 282 -5.02 -12.96 9.75
N PRO A 283 -5.71 -12.76 8.61
CA PRO A 283 -6.33 -13.86 7.90
C PRO A 283 -5.31 -14.83 7.31
N GLU A 284 -5.67 -16.12 7.30
CA GLU A 284 -4.96 -17.16 6.57
C GLU A 284 -5.22 -17.03 5.07
N ASP A 285 -6.46 -16.67 4.71
CA ASP A 285 -6.92 -16.47 3.35
C ASP A 285 -7.77 -15.21 3.26
N SER A 286 -7.56 -14.38 2.24
CA SER A 286 -8.38 -13.21 1.95
C SER A 286 -8.73 -13.14 0.47
N PHE A 287 -10.03 -13.05 0.16
CA PHE A 287 -10.53 -12.80 -1.18
C PHE A 287 -10.93 -11.34 -1.32
N LEU A 288 -10.44 -10.69 -2.38
CA LEU A 288 -10.69 -9.28 -2.65
C LEU A 288 -11.37 -9.12 -4.01
N ALA A 289 -12.33 -8.20 -4.08
CA ALA A 289 -12.95 -7.78 -5.32
C ALA A 289 -13.28 -6.29 -5.24
N GLY A 290 -13.11 -5.56 -6.33
CA GLY A 290 -13.43 -4.15 -6.29
C GLY A 290 -13.40 -3.44 -7.64
N VAL A 291 -13.78 -2.18 -7.58
CA VAL A 291 -13.84 -1.28 -8.72
C VAL A 291 -13.30 0.09 -8.31
N ARG A 292 -12.47 0.66 -9.18
CA ARG A 292 -11.95 2.03 -9.04
C ARG A 292 -12.29 2.84 -10.28
N MET A 293 -12.81 4.03 -10.09
CA MET A 293 -13.23 4.94 -11.15
C MET A 293 -12.46 6.26 -11.01
N ASN A 294 -11.71 6.63 -12.05
CA ASN A 294 -11.06 7.94 -12.11
C ASN A 294 -12.06 8.95 -12.68
N LEU A 295 -12.74 9.67 -11.79
CA LEU A 295 -13.86 10.56 -12.12
C LEU A 295 -13.39 11.80 -12.88
N PHE A 296 -12.26 12.36 -12.47
CA PHE A 296 -11.60 13.54 -13.05
C PHE A 296 -10.08 13.35 -13.00
N PRO A 297 -9.27 14.21 -13.66
CA PRO A 297 -7.86 14.32 -13.35
C PRO A 297 -7.72 14.48 -11.83
N ASN A 298 -6.94 13.60 -11.22
CA ASN A 298 -6.65 13.60 -9.80
C ASN A 298 -7.85 13.32 -8.86
N SER A 299 -8.96 12.76 -9.34
CA SER A 299 -10.04 12.32 -8.44
C SER A 299 -10.45 10.88 -8.73
N ALA A 300 -10.55 10.07 -7.67
CA ALA A 300 -10.94 8.67 -7.78
C ALA A 300 -12.01 8.29 -6.74
N LEU A 301 -12.93 7.43 -7.15
CA LEU A 301 -13.87 6.74 -6.28
C LEU A 301 -13.60 5.23 -6.36
N SER A 302 -13.47 4.56 -5.23
CA SER A 302 -13.25 3.12 -5.15
C SER A 302 -14.27 2.45 -4.22
N LEU A 303 -14.61 1.22 -4.58
CA LEU A 303 -15.34 0.26 -3.76
C LEU A 303 -14.52 -1.03 -3.73
N GLU A 304 -14.22 -1.51 -2.53
CA GLU A 304 -13.50 -2.75 -2.26
C GLU A 304 -14.37 -3.63 -1.35
N LEU A 305 -14.45 -4.91 -1.71
CA LEU A 305 -15.08 -5.96 -0.93
C LEU A 305 -13.98 -6.95 -0.56
N ARG A 306 -13.92 -7.32 0.71
CA ARG A 306 -12.92 -8.22 1.26
C ARG A 306 -13.62 -9.30 2.09
N ARG A 307 -13.18 -10.53 1.93
CA ARG A 307 -13.63 -11.67 2.72
C ARG A 307 -12.44 -12.43 3.26
N ASP A 308 -12.33 -12.43 4.58
CA ASP A 308 -11.20 -12.95 5.33
C ASP A 308 -11.59 -14.25 6.03
N SER A 309 -10.71 -15.24 5.97
CA SER A 309 -10.83 -16.47 6.75
C SER A 309 -9.76 -16.46 7.83
N LEU A 310 -10.19 -16.53 9.08
CA LEU A 310 -9.33 -16.55 10.25
C LEU A 310 -9.17 -17.98 10.79
N PRO A 311 -8.05 -18.31 11.46
CA PRO A 311 -7.88 -19.62 12.08
C PRO A 311 -9.01 -19.91 13.07
N ASP A 312 -9.66 -21.06 12.91
CA ASP A 312 -10.73 -21.57 13.80
C ASP A 312 -11.94 -20.62 14.00
N GLN A 313 -12.15 -19.64 13.12
CA GLN A 313 -13.26 -18.68 13.20
C GLN A 313 -14.09 -18.64 11.92
N ALA A 314 -15.29 -18.05 12.01
CA ALA A 314 -16.10 -17.77 10.83
C ALA A 314 -15.43 -16.70 9.96
N SER A 315 -15.70 -16.71 8.65
CA SER A 315 -15.15 -15.70 7.76
C SER A 315 -15.68 -14.31 8.10
N ASP A 316 -14.81 -13.30 8.14
CA ASP A 316 -15.18 -11.89 8.24
C ASP A 316 -15.37 -11.28 6.85
N GLU A 317 -16.29 -10.34 6.73
CA GLU A 317 -16.60 -9.64 5.48
C GLU A 317 -16.54 -8.14 5.72
N ALA A 318 -15.80 -7.45 4.86
CA ALA A 318 -15.62 -6.01 4.91
C ALA A 318 -15.94 -5.36 3.56
N ALA A 319 -16.52 -4.17 3.63
CA ALA A 319 -16.72 -3.31 2.48
C ALA A 319 -16.14 -1.92 2.76
N THR A 320 -15.35 -1.44 1.82
CA THR A 320 -14.65 -0.15 1.89
C THR A 320 -15.06 0.72 0.72
N VAL A 321 -15.48 1.95 1.00
CA VAL A 321 -15.70 2.98 0.00
C VAL A 321 -14.74 4.13 0.27
N LYS A 322 -13.99 4.55 -0.75
CA LYS A 322 -13.04 5.66 -0.63
C LYS A 322 -13.21 6.65 -1.78
N PHE A 323 -13.18 7.93 -1.43
CA PHE A 323 -13.09 9.03 -2.37
C PHE A 323 -11.79 9.77 -2.12
N ALA A 324 -10.94 9.87 -3.15
CA ALA A 324 -9.62 10.48 -3.11
C ALA A 324 -9.54 11.63 -4.11
N VAL A 325 -8.95 12.75 -3.68
CA VAL A 325 -8.66 13.93 -4.50
C VAL A 325 -7.21 14.34 -4.27
N ASP A 326 -6.46 14.47 -5.35
CA ASP A 326 -5.07 14.94 -5.38
C ASP A 326 -5.04 16.34 -6.05
N PHE A 327 -4.39 17.31 -5.42
CA PHE A 327 -4.41 18.73 -5.80
C PHE A 327 -3.08 19.19 -6.37
#